data_AF-A0A7S1Q4V2-F1
#
_entry.id   AF-A0A7S1Q4V2-F1
#
_cell.length_a   1.000
_cell.length_b   1.000
_cell.length_c   1.000
_cell.angle_alpha   90.00
_cell.angle_beta   90.00
_cell.angle_gamma   90.00
#
_symmetry.space_group_name_H-M   'P 1'
#
loop_
_entity.id
_entity.type
_entity.pdbx_description
1 polymer ?
#
loop_
_entity_poly.entity_id
_entity_poly.type
_entity_poly.pdbx_seq_one_letter_code
_entity_poly.pdbx_strand_id
1 'polypeptide(L)'
;SERPIPIWHRPFELHSAMRSAMAGRVRSRALAGARLGRAAKTADLVMPPLSAAGRQAGLVLIPGFHFESKAYRPVLAAMQKAAQMCGVSLFAGCTHFDWQSQPLLQPGDLRKGIDAVVQAMRRRGLRAGDPVFHAAHSMSTTFLQDHLARSRESAGQILLGGNLLRKHCYPGFTY
;
A
#
# COMPACT_ATOMS: atom_id res chain seq x y z
N SER A 1 33.91 26.83 -18.89
CA SER A 1 33.39 27.91 -18.03
C SER A 1 32.34 27.30 -17.12
N GLU A 2 32.80 26.60 -16.09
CA GLU A 2 31.96 25.90 -15.12
C GLU A 2 31.78 26.79 -13.90
N ARG A 3 30.54 27.07 -13.52
CA ARG A 3 30.21 27.84 -12.31
C ARG A 3 29.82 26.86 -11.19
N PRO A 4 30.41 26.94 -9.99
CA PRO A 4 30.08 26.05 -8.88
C PRO A 4 28.77 26.46 -8.19
N ILE A 5 28.03 25.44 -7.73
CA ILE A 5 26.77 25.55 -6.98
C ILE A 5 27.10 25.67 -5.47
N PRO A 6 26.56 26.64 -4.73
CA PRO A 6 26.81 26.75 -3.29
C PRO A 6 25.97 25.75 -2.48
N ILE A 7 26.68 24.96 -1.67
CA ILE A 7 26.16 24.00 -0.69
C ILE A 7 25.82 24.78 0.59
N TRP A 8 24.55 24.79 0.99
CA TRP A 8 24.11 25.36 2.27
C TRP A 8 24.06 24.25 3.34
N HIS A 9 25.08 24.23 4.20
CA HIS A 9 25.02 23.54 5.49
C HIS A 9 24.25 24.41 6.50
N ARG A 10 23.25 23.85 7.19
CA ARG A 10 22.81 24.36 8.49
C ARG A 10 22.91 23.23 9.53
N PRO A 11 23.65 23.44 10.63
CA PRO A 11 23.61 22.54 11.78
C PRO A 11 22.37 22.84 12.61
N PHE A 12 21.61 21.82 13.00
CA PHE A 12 20.60 21.94 14.05
C PHE A 12 21.19 21.35 15.33
N GLU A 13 21.52 22.24 16.26
CA GLU A 13 22.12 21.90 17.55
C GLU A 13 21.12 21.21 18.48
N LEU A 14 21.62 20.16 19.13
CA LEU A 14 21.04 19.55 20.33
C LEU A 14 20.93 20.60 21.45
N HIS A 15 19.78 20.66 22.12
CA HIS A 15 19.70 21.17 23.49
C HIS A 15 19.33 20.04 24.45
N SER A 16 20.27 19.77 25.35
CA SER A 16 20.17 18.87 26.49
C SER A 16 19.77 19.67 27.73
N ALA A 17 18.77 19.18 28.48
CA ALA A 17 18.69 19.15 29.95
C ALA A 17 18.62 20.52 30.70
N MET A 18 18.06 20.72 31.90
CA MET A 18 17.65 19.86 33.01
C MET A 18 17.03 20.73 34.14
N ARG A 19 16.20 20.11 35.01
CA ARG A 19 15.93 20.42 36.45
C ARG A 19 15.11 21.67 36.79
N SER A 20 14.34 21.75 37.88
CA SER A 20 13.66 20.83 38.82
C SER A 20 12.87 21.69 39.83
N ALA A 21 12.05 21.04 40.66
CA ALA A 21 11.40 21.49 41.92
C ALA A 21 9.99 22.09 41.78
N MET A 22 9.02 21.85 42.67
CA MET A 22 8.87 21.00 43.86
C MET A 22 7.39 21.08 44.31
N ALA A 23 6.93 20.03 45.00
CA ALA A 23 5.89 20.03 46.03
C ALA A 23 4.41 20.35 45.69
N GLY A 24 3.58 19.30 45.83
CA GLY A 24 2.47 19.35 46.77
C GLY A 24 1.07 19.61 46.22
N ARG A 25 0.33 18.53 45.93
CA ARG A 25 -0.99 18.24 46.54
C ARG A 25 -1.53 16.93 45.98
N VAL A 26 -1.61 15.93 46.86
CA VAL A 26 -2.41 14.73 46.63
C VAL A 26 -3.89 15.16 46.63
N ARG A 27 -4.53 15.06 45.48
CA ARG A 27 -5.98 14.99 45.35
C ARG A 27 -6.30 13.80 44.46
N SER A 28 -6.48 12.66 45.12
CA SER A 28 -7.11 11.47 44.56
C SER A 28 -8.53 11.83 44.13
N ARG A 29 -8.75 11.96 42.82
CA ARG A 29 -10.08 11.88 42.22
C ARG A 29 -10.04 10.78 41.16
N ALA A 30 -10.89 9.79 41.40
CA ALA A 30 -11.15 8.66 40.53
C ALA A 30 -11.65 9.10 39.14
N LEU A 31 -11.64 8.12 38.23
CA LEU A 31 -12.34 8.07 36.94
C LEU A 31 -11.65 8.78 35.77
N ALA A 32 -10.73 8.05 35.15
CA ALA A 32 -10.77 7.84 33.71
C ALA A 32 -10.04 6.53 33.42
N GLY A 33 -10.79 5.46 33.18
CA GLY A 33 -10.25 4.27 32.56
C GLY A 33 -9.73 4.69 31.19
N ALA A 34 -8.43 4.99 31.12
CA ALA A 34 -7.70 5.10 29.88
C ALA A 34 -7.79 3.74 29.21
N ARG A 35 -8.79 3.58 28.33
CA ARG A 35 -8.69 2.62 27.25
C ARG A 35 -7.40 2.98 26.54
N LEU A 36 -6.34 2.24 26.87
CA LEU A 36 -5.15 2.12 26.03
C LEU A 36 -5.71 1.87 24.63
N GLY A 37 -5.68 2.92 23.81
CA GLY A 37 -6.11 2.83 22.43
C GLY A 37 -5.23 1.77 21.80
N ARG A 38 -5.78 0.58 21.60
CA ARG A 38 -5.19 -0.44 20.75
C ARG A 38 -4.93 0.26 19.44
N ALA A 39 -3.67 0.54 19.13
CA ALA A 39 -3.27 1.13 17.85
C ALA A 39 -4.03 0.34 16.78
N ALA A 40 -4.90 1.02 16.04
CA ALA A 40 -5.73 0.36 15.05
C ALA A 40 -4.77 -0.34 14.10
N LYS A 41 -4.84 -1.69 14.03
CA LYS A 41 -4.07 -2.45 13.03
C LYS A 41 -4.29 -1.76 11.70
N THR A 42 -3.22 -1.28 11.09
CA THR A 42 -3.27 -0.67 9.76
C THR A 42 -3.99 -1.68 8.85
N ALA A 43 -5.07 -1.25 8.22
CA ALA A 43 -5.98 -2.13 7.51
C ALA A 43 -5.78 -1.99 6.01
N ASP A 44 -6.22 -3.00 5.25
CA ASP A 44 -6.36 -2.87 3.81
C ASP A 44 -7.15 -1.61 3.45
N LEU A 45 -6.68 -0.89 2.43
CA LEU A 45 -7.42 0.22 1.86
C LEU A 45 -8.31 -0.34 0.75
N VAL A 46 -9.61 -0.05 0.81
CA VAL A 46 -10.55 -0.38 -0.26
C VAL A 46 -11.42 0.83 -0.52
N MET A 47 -11.48 1.24 -1.78
CA MET A 47 -12.19 2.41 -2.27
C MET A 47 -13.24 1.95 -3.30
N PRO A 48 -14.53 2.29 -3.10
CA PRO A 48 -15.55 2.05 -4.12
C PRO A 48 -15.28 2.94 -5.35
N PRO A 49 -15.83 2.61 -6.51
CA PRO A 49 -15.69 3.44 -7.71
C PRO A 49 -16.30 4.84 -7.51
N LEU A 50 -15.76 5.82 -8.23
CA LEU A 50 -16.27 7.21 -8.21
C LEU A 50 -17.66 7.34 -8.86
N SER A 51 -18.00 6.40 -9.74
CA SER A 51 -19.30 6.28 -10.38
C SER A 51 -19.59 4.81 -10.62
N ALA A 52 -20.86 4.39 -10.47
CA ALA A 52 -21.28 3.03 -10.80
C ALA A 52 -21.49 2.83 -12.32
N ALA A 53 -21.44 3.89 -13.12
CA ALA A 53 -21.63 3.82 -14.56
C ALA A 53 -20.37 3.32 -15.28
N GLY A 54 -20.56 2.51 -16.33
CA GLY A 54 -19.48 1.98 -17.16
C GLY A 54 -19.09 0.54 -16.82
N ARG A 55 -18.02 0.06 -17.47
CA ARG A 55 -17.53 -1.31 -17.28
C ARG A 55 -16.91 -1.45 -15.89
N GLN A 56 -17.34 -2.43 -15.12
CA GLN A 56 -16.78 -2.69 -13.79
C GLN A 56 -15.39 -3.32 -13.90
N ALA A 57 -14.48 -2.92 -13.02
CA ALA A 57 -13.15 -3.52 -12.90
C ALA A 57 -12.61 -3.35 -11.47
N GLY A 58 -11.71 -4.24 -11.07
CA GLY A 58 -10.95 -4.13 -9.82
C GLY A 58 -9.47 -3.81 -10.07
N LEU A 59 -8.86 -3.05 -9.17
CA LEU A 59 -7.42 -2.84 -9.11
C LEU A 59 -6.92 -3.10 -7.68
N VAL A 60 -6.05 -4.07 -7.53
CA VAL A 60 -5.37 -4.37 -6.25
C VAL A 60 -3.92 -3.92 -6.33
N LEU A 61 -3.51 -3.02 -5.44
CA LEU A 61 -2.15 -2.54 -5.32
C LEU A 61 -1.43 -3.21 -4.14
N ILE A 62 -0.22 -3.69 -4.38
CA ILE A 62 0.69 -4.19 -3.36
C ILE A 62 1.69 -3.08 -3.02
N PRO A 63 1.72 -2.61 -1.77
CA PRO A 63 2.58 -1.50 -1.38
C PRO A 63 4.04 -1.90 -1.46
N GLY A 64 4.92 -0.93 -1.67
CA GLY A 64 6.36 -1.09 -1.45
C GLY A 64 6.69 -1.29 0.03
N PHE A 65 7.92 -1.75 0.29
CA PHE A 65 8.43 -1.95 1.65
C PHE A 65 8.34 -0.66 2.48
N HIS A 66 7.92 -0.79 3.74
CA HIS A 66 7.69 0.33 4.67
C HIS A 66 6.57 1.33 4.32
N PHE A 67 5.79 1.10 3.27
CA PHE A 67 4.64 1.96 2.98
C PHE A 67 3.35 1.37 3.50
N GLU A 68 2.57 2.18 4.22
CA GLU A 68 1.21 1.83 4.61
C GLU A 68 0.24 1.90 3.43
N SER A 69 -0.80 1.06 3.47
CA SER A 69 -1.86 1.03 2.45
C SER A 69 -2.52 2.40 2.23
N LYS A 70 -2.71 3.18 3.29
CA LYS A 70 -3.32 4.51 3.24
C LYS A 70 -2.50 5.53 2.44
N ALA A 71 -1.18 5.39 2.41
CA ALA A 71 -0.31 6.28 1.65
C ALA A 71 -0.58 6.24 0.13
N TYR A 72 -1.18 5.15 -0.37
CA TYR A 72 -1.53 4.99 -1.78
C TYR A 72 -2.90 5.58 -2.15
N ARG A 73 -3.66 6.12 -1.20
CA ARG A 73 -4.97 6.71 -1.49
C ARG A 73 -4.93 7.77 -2.60
N PRO A 74 -3.95 8.70 -2.65
CA PRO A 74 -3.90 9.71 -3.70
C PRO A 74 -3.70 9.11 -5.10
N VAL A 75 -2.79 8.14 -5.25
CA VAL A 75 -2.55 7.49 -6.54
C VAL A 75 -3.74 6.64 -6.97
N LEU A 76 -4.37 5.90 -6.06
CA LEU A 76 -5.57 5.13 -6.37
C LEU A 76 -6.74 6.03 -6.79
N ALA A 77 -6.94 7.17 -6.12
CA ALA A 77 -7.95 8.15 -6.51
C ALA A 77 -7.68 8.72 -7.91
N ALA A 78 -6.43 9.02 -8.24
CA ALA A 78 -6.04 9.48 -9.58
C ALA A 78 -6.32 8.41 -10.65
N MET A 79 -6.01 7.14 -10.37
CA MET A 79 -6.31 6.02 -11.27
C MET A 79 -7.81 5.83 -11.48
N GLN A 80 -8.62 5.98 -10.42
CA GLN A 80 -10.08 5.93 -10.56
C GLN A 80 -10.62 7.06 -11.44
N LYS A 81 -10.09 8.29 -11.29
CA LYS A 81 -10.48 9.43 -12.13
C LYS A 81 -10.13 9.17 -13.61
N ALA A 82 -8.93 8.67 -13.89
CA ALA A 82 -8.51 8.31 -15.24
C ALA A 82 -9.38 7.17 -15.82
N ALA A 83 -9.68 6.14 -15.03
CA ALA A 83 -10.56 5.04 -15.43
C ALA A 83 -11.97 5.53 -15.77
N GLN A 84 -12.54 6.43 -14.97
CA GLN A 84 -13.86 7.01 -15.20
C GLN A 84 -13.91 7.77 -16.54
N MET A 85 -12.87 8.53 -16.88
CA MET A 85 -12.77 9.21 -18.18
C MET A 85 -12.77 8.24 -19.37
N CYS A 86 -12.37 6.99 -19.14
CA CYS A 86 -12.39 5.91 -20.13
C CYS A 86 -13.64 5.02 -20.04
N GLY A 87 -14.67 5.41 -19.28
CA GLY A 87 -15.90 4.62 -19.14
C GLY A 87 -15.75 3.37 -18.27
N VAL A 88 -14.77 3.34 -17.37
CA VAL A 88 -14.53 2.25 -16.43
C VAL A 88 -14.89 2.66 -15.00
N SER A 89 -15.74 1.87 -14.36
CA SER A 89 -16.07 1.95 -12.93
C SER A 89 -15.06 1.11 -12.14
N LEU A 90 -14.03 1.77 -11.62
CA LEU A 90 -12.88 1.10 -11.01
C LEU A 90 -13.01 1.00 -9.48
N PHE A 91 -13.12 -0.22 -8.95
CA PHE A 91 -12.82 -0.51 -7.55
C PHE A 91 -11.30 -0.47 -7.35
N ALA A 92 -10.83 0.26 -6.35
CA ALA A 92 -9.40 0.39 -6.09
C ALA A 92 -9.08 -0.03 -4.66
N GLY A 93 -8.00 -0.79 -4.48
CA GLY A 93 -7.58 -1.22 -3.15
C GLY A 93 -6.08 -1.36 -3.04
N CYS A 94 -5.58 -1.29 -1.82
CA CYS A 94 -4.20 -1.54 -1.48
C CYS A 94 -4.14 -2.49 -0.30
N THR A 95 -3.40 -3.59 -0.47
CA THR A 95 -3.14 -4.54 0.62
C THR A 95 -2.33 -3.85 1.72
N HIS A 96 -2.54 -4.23 2.97
CA HIS A 96 -1.65 -3.91 4.08
C HIS A 96 -0.75 -5.11 4.39
N PHE A 97 0.54 -4.84 4.59
CA PHE A 97 1.50 -5.80 5.11
C PHE A 97 2.24 -5.20 6.30
N ASP A 98 2.34 -5.98 7.37
CA ASP A 98 3.23 -5.68 8.49
C ASP A 98 4.65 -6.09 8.12
N TRP A 99 5.32 -5.24 7.35
CA TRP A 99 6.67 -5.48 6.87
C TRP A 99 7.71 -5.63 7.99
N GLN A 100 7.42 -5.15 9.19
CA GLN A 100 8.35 -5.16 10.32
C GLN A 100 8.24 -6.47 11.10
N SER A 101 7.02 -6.89 11.44
CA SER A 101 6.80 -8.10 12.25
C SER A 101 6.63 -9.36 11.40
N GLN A 102 6.18 -9.22 10.15
CA GLN A 102 5.85 -10.31 9.24
C GLN A 102 6.25 -9.94 7.80
N PRO A 103 7.56 -9.89 7.48
CA PRO A 103 8.01 -9.61 6.13
C PRO A 103 7.46 -10.65 5.15
N LEU A 104 7.19 -10.24 3.91
CA LEU A 104 6.86 -11.17 2.84
C LEU A 104 8.09 -12.01 2.53
N LEU A 105 8.08 -13.27 2.96
CA LEU A 105 9.18 -14.21 2.73
C LEU A 105 8.97 -15.01 1.44
N GLN A 106 7.71 -15.24 1.06
CA GLN A 106 7.37 -16.02 -0.13
C GLN A 106 6.27 -15.36 -0.97
N PRO A 107 6.27 -15.54 -2.31
CA PRO A 107 5.19 -15.04 -3.16
C PRO A 107 3.78 -15.55 -2.79
N GLY A 108 3.69 -16.68 -2.07
CA GLY A 108 2.43 -17.22 -1.56
C GLY A 108 1.77 -16.33 -0.51
N ASP A 109 2.55 -15.54 0.22
CA ASP A 109 2.06 -14.64 1.27
C ASP A 109 1.25 -13.48 0.70
N LEU A 110 1.53 -13.09 -0.56
CA LEU A 110 0.73 -12.10 -1.28
C LEU A 110 -0.71 -12.57 -1.52
N ARG A 111 -0.92 -13.87 -1.77
CA ARG A 111 -2.23 -14.40 -2.17
C ARG A 111 -3.31 -14.05 -1.15
N LYS A 112 -3.02 -14.27 0.15
CA LYS A 112 -3.98 -13.99 1.23
C LYS A 112 -4.37 -12.51 1.27
N GLY A 113 -3.40 -11.60 1.13
CA GLY A 113 -3.65 -10.17 1.11
C GLY A 113 -4.45 -9.73 -0.11
N ILE A 114 -4.08 -10.21 -1.30
CA ILE A 114 -4.80 -9.93 -2.55
C ILE A 114 -6.25 -10.43 -2.45
N ASP A 115 -6.44 -11.69 -2.04
CA ASP A 115 -7.77 -12.30 -1.89
C ASP A 115 -8.63 -11.52 -0.89
N ALA A 116 -8.05 -11.07 0.24
CA ALA A 116 -8.78 -10.27 1.21
C ALA A 116 -9.29 -8.94 0.62
N VAL A 117 -8.45 -8.24 -0.14
CA VAL A 117 -8.82 -7.00 -0.83
C VAL A 117 -9.87 -7.25 -1.91
N VAL A 118 -9.70 -8.27 -2.75
CA VAL A 118 -10.68 -8.63 -3.80
C VAL A 118 -12.02 -9.00 -3.17
N GLN A 119 -12.02 -9.78 -2.09
CA GLN A 119 -13.26 -10.12 -1.38
C GLN A 119 -13.91 -8.89 -0.75
N ALA A 120 -13.12 -7.93 -0.26
CA ALA A 120 -13.65 -6.67 0.23
C ALA A 120 -14.25 -5.80 -0.89
N MET A 121 -13.69 -5.82 -2.11
CA MET A 121 -14.31 -5.19 -3.28
C MET A 121 -15.60 -5.90 -3.68
N ARG A 122 -15.62 -7.24 -3.65
CA ARG A 122 -16.80 -8.05 -3.97
C ARG A 122 -17.97 -7.76 -3.02
N ARG A 123 -17.70 -7.66 -1.72
CA ARG A 123 -18.68 -7.22 -0.71
C ARG A 123 -19.24 -5.82 -0.98
N ARG A 124 -18.58 -5.02 -1.82
CA ARG A 124 -19.01 -3.67 -2.22
C ARG A 124 -19.58 -3.59 -3.64
N GLY A 125 -19.75 -4.73 -4.31
CA GLY A 125 -20.44 -4.82 -5.59
C GLY A 125 -19.60 -5.23 -6.80
N LEU A 126 -18.28 -5.45 -6.64
CA LEU A 126 -17.48 -6.06 -7.71
C LEU A 126 -17.95 -7.50 -7.95
N ARG A 127 -18.25 -7.87 -9.19
CA ARG A 127 -18.77 -9.20 -9.52
C ARG A 127 -17.63 -10.19 -9.76
N ALA A 128 -17.93 -11.48 -9.63
CA ALA A 128 -16.92 -12.53 -9.79
C ALA A 128 -16.29 -12.59 -11.20
N GLY A 129 -17.03 -12.18 -12.23
CA GLY A 129 -16.54 -12.13 -13.62
C GLY A 129 -15.93 -10.80 -14.06
N ASP A 130 -15.93 -9.78 -13.18
CA ASP A 130 -15.33 -8.49 -13.53
C ASP A 130 -13.79 -8.61 -13.54
N PRO A 131 -13.10 -7.98 -14.50
CA PRO A 131 -11.65 -8.06 -14.60
C PRO A 131 -10.96 -7.44 -13.38
N VAL A 132 -9.98 -8.15 -12.84
CA VAL A 132 -9.13 -7.66 -11.74
C VAL A 132 -7.69 -7.47 -12.24
N PHE A 133 -7.21 -6.23 -12.15
CA PHE A 133 -5.84 -5.85 -12.43
C PHE A 133 -5.04 -5.82 -11.13
N HIS A 134 -3.75 -6.12 -11.24
CA HIS A 134 -2.84 -6.10 -10.10
C HIS A 134 -1.73 -5.05 -10.33
N ALA A 135 -1.43 -4.28 -9.31
CA ALA A 135 -0.33 -3.33 -9.31
C ALA A 135 0.60 -3.62 -8.15
N ALA A 136 1.87 -3.27 -8.30
CA ALA A 136 2.82 -3.32 -7.20
C ALA A 136 3.82 -2.17 -7.29
N HIS A 137 4.30 -1.71 -6.13
CA HIS A 137 5.29 -0.64 -6.04
C HIS A 137 6.65 -1.15 -5.54
N SER A 138 7.74 -0.65 -6.15
CA SER A 138 9.12 -0.91 -5.74
C SER A 138 9.43 -2.43 -5.71
N MET A 139 10.05 -2.94 -4.63
CA MET A 139 10.41 -4.35 -4.46
C MET A 139 9.22 -5.31 -4.67
N SER A 140 8.01 -4.91 -4.29
CA SER A 140 6.80 -5.73 -4.42
C SER A 140 6.44 -6.12 -5.86
N THR A 141 6.99 -5.41 -6.85
CA THR A 141 6.86 -5.77 -8.27
C THR A 141 7.45 -7.13 -8.60
N THR A 142 8.51 -7.54 -7.92
CA THR A 142 9.15 -8.85 -8.12
C THR A 142 8.27 -9.98 -7.58
N PHE A 143 7.73 -9.81 -6.37
CA PHE A 143 6.80 -10.75 -5.78
C PHE A 143 5.50 -10.87 -6.57
N LEU A 144 4.96 -9.75 -7.08
CA LEU A 144 3.75 -9.76 -7.91
C LEU A 144 3.97 -10.55 -9.20
N GLN A 145 5.10 -10.34 -9.89
CA GLN A 145 5.41 -11.07 -11.12
C GLN A 145 5.47 -12.58 -10.86
N ASP A 146 6.13 -13.00 -9.79
CA ASP A 146 6.23 -14.43 -9.43
C ASP A 146 4.88 -15.02 -8.98
N HIS A 147 4.06 -14.23 -8.28
CA HIS A 147 2.70 -14.61 -7.91
C HIS A 147 1.83 -14.84 -9.16
N LEU A 148 1.86 -13.90 -10.11
CA LEU A 148 1.03 -13.96 -11.32
C LEU A 148 1.56 -14.95 -12.37
N ALA A 149 2.85 -15.24 -12.43
CA ALA A 149 3.38 -16.27 -13.32
C ALA A 149 2.76 -17.66 -13.05
N ARG A 150 2.18 -17.86 -11.86
CA ARG A 150 1.53 -19.10 -11.43
C ARG A 150 0.00 -19.03 -11.47
N SER A 151 -0.61 -17.93 -11.89
CA SER A 151 -2.08 -17.76 -11.93
C SER A 151 -2.55 -17.11 -13.23
N ARG A 152 -3.75 -17.49 -13.69
CA ARG A 152 -4.43 -16.83 -14.83
C ARG A 152 -5.54 -15.88 -14.39
N GLU A 153 -5.56 -15.51 -13.10
CA GLU A 153 -6.67 -14.79 -12.46
C GLU A 153 -6.58 -13.26 -12.65
N SER A 154 -5.52 -12.76 -13.30
CA SER A 154 -5.30 -11.33 -13.51
C SER A 154 -5.63 -10.91 -14.93
N ALA A 155 -6.37 -9.80 -15.07
CA ALA A 155 -6.64 -9.13 -16.34
C ALA A 155 -5.43 -8.31 -16.85
N GLY A 156 -4.45 -8.05 -16.00
CA GLY A 156 -3.24 -7.31 -16.34
C GLY A 156 -2.43 -6.90 -15.12
N GLN A 157 -1.19 -6.48 -15.34
CA GLN A 157 -0.29 -6.06 -14.27
C GLN A 157 0.32 -4.68 -14.51
N ILE A 158 0.55 -3.93 -13.42
CA ILE A 158 1.18 -2.60 -13.44
C ILE A 158 2.35 -2.59 -12.47
N LEU A 159 3.56 -2.35 -12.97
CA LEU A 159 4.79 -2.33 -12.17
C LEU A 159 5.23 -0.88 -11.94
N LEU A 160 5.05 -0.37 -10.72
CA LEU A 160 5.36 1.01 -10.36
C LEU A 160 6.76 1.08 -9.75
N GLY A 161 7.71 1.70 -10.45
CA GLY A 161 9.08 1.91 -9.93
C GLY A 161 9.82 0.61 -9.60
N GLY A 162 9.55 -0.47 -10.35
CA GLY A 162 10.21 -1.76 -10.20
C GLY A 162 10.77 -2.29 -11.51
N ASN A 163 11.35 -3.49 -11.48
CA ASN A 163 12.01 -4.09 -12.64
C ASN A 163 11.24 -5.31 -13.16
N LEU A 164 11.28 -5.54 -14.47
CA LEU A 164 10.87 -6.80 -15.06
C LEU A 164 11.90 -7.88 -14.74
N LEU A 165 11.46 -9.04 -14.25
CA LEU A 165 12.36 -10.15 -13.99
C LEU A 165 12.71 -10.84 -15.31
N ARG A 166 14.01 -11.02 -15.57
CA ARG A 166 14.51 -11.60 -16.83
C ARG A 166 13.87 -12.96 -17.16
N LYS A 167 13.64 -13.80 -16.15
CA LYS A 167 12.99 -15.12 -16.30
C LYS A 167 11.57 -15.05 -16.91
N HIS A 168 10.90 -13.90 -16.80
CA HIS A 168 9.58 -13.66 -17.38
C HIS A 168 9.64 -13.00 -18.77
N CYS A 169 10.80 -12.45 -19.16
CA CYS A 169 11.04 -11.91 -20.50
C CYS A 169 11.68 -12.94 -21.45
N TYR A 170 12.48 -13.86 -20.91
CA TYR A 170 13.25 -14.85 -21.66
C TYR A 170 13.13 -16.23 -20.98
N PRO A 171 12.06 -16.99 -21.25
CA PRO A 171 11.78 -18.25 -20.55
C PRO A 171 12.82 -19.37 -20.81
N GLY A 172 13.72 -19.19 -21.78
CA GLY A 172 14.82 -20.12 -22.07
C GLY A 172 16.13 -19.83 -21.33
N PHE A 173 16.19 -18.81 -20.47
CA PHE A 173 17.41 -18.44 -19.75
C PHE A 173 17.40 -19.04 -18.33
N THR A 174 18.22 -20.07 -18.09
CA THR A 174 18.44 -20.68 -16.77
C THR A 174 19.74 -20.15 -16.14
N TYR A 175 19.69 -19.87 -14.83
CA TYR A 175 20.87 -19.54 -14.01
C TYR A 175 21.50 -20.81 -13.44
#